data_AF-A0A6A4GMR6-F1
#
_entry.id   AF-A0A6A4GMR6-F1
#
_cell.length_a   1.000
_cell.length_b   1.000
_cell.length_c   1.000
_cell.angle_alpha   90.00
_cell.angle_beta   90.00
_cell.angle_gamma   90.00
#
_symmetry.space_group_name_H-M   'P 1'
#
loop_
_entity.id
_entity.type
_entity.pdbx_description
1 polymer ?
#
loop_
_entity_poly.entity_id
_entity_poly.type
_entity_poly.pdbx_seq_one_letter_code
_entity_poly.pdbx_strand_id
1 'polypeptide(L)'
;VAPDILHQLYQGVLKHLIGWMQMVMGEEELEHRIHSLPPACGVQHFKNGISALAQVTGMERKHITRILLSCLVGKVELKGIIACWTLLNFIHLAQYPSHDEETLGYLKSELDTWHKYRLFFLQDGV
;
A
#
# COMPACT_ATOMS: atom_id res chain seq x y z
N VAL A 1 -7.27 27.36 2.30
CA VAL A 1 -6.79 26.10 2.91
C VAL A 1 -5.95 25.40 1.86
N ALA A 2 -4.63 25.37 2.01
CA ALA A 2 -3.76 24.72 1.03
C ALA A 2 -4.08 23.22 0.99
N PRO A 3 -4.23 22.62 -0.20
CA PRO A 3 -4.38 21.17 -0.29
C PRO A 3 -3.15 20.52 0.33
N ASP A 4 -3.39 19.68 1.33
CA ASP A 4 -2.36 18.98 2.08
C ASP A 4 -1.53 18.13 1.11
N ILE A 5 -0.29 18.55 0.88
CA ILE A 5 0.67 17.92 -0.03
C ILE A 5 0.87 16.45 0.36
N LEU A 6 0.81 16.16 1.67
CA LEU A 6 0.93 14.80 2.17
C LEU A 6 -0.29 13.97 1.80
N HIS A 7 -1.48 14.55 1.87
CA HIS A 7 -2.71 13.90 1.43
C HIS A 7 -2.69 13.61 -0.07
N GLN A 8 -2.17 14.52 -0.89
CA GLN A 8 -2.03 14.32 -2.34
C GLN A 8 -0.97 13.26 -2.68
N LEU A 9 0.17 13.29 -1.99
CA LEU A 9 1.22 12.28 -2.14
C LEU A 9 0.70 10.89 -1.76
N TYR A 10 -0.08 10.80 -0.68
CA TYR A 10 -0.73 9.56 -0.28
C TYR A 10 -1.71 9.04 -1.34
N GLN A 11 -2.54 9.92 -1.91
CA GLN A 11 -3.46 9.54 -3.00
C GLN A 11 -2.71 8.99 -4.22
N GLY A 12 -1.66 9.67 -4.65
CA GLY A 12 -0.86 9.25 -5.80
C GLY A 12 -0.16 7.92 -5.54
N VAL A 13 0.58 7.83 -4.45
CA VAL A 13 1.41 6.64 -4.15
C VAL A 13 0.56 5.40 -3.93
N LEU A 14 -0.57 5.50 -3.21
CA LEU A 14 -1.44 4.34 -2.99
C LEU A 14 -2.07 3.84 -4.30
N LYS A 15 -2.45 4.76 -5.21
CA LYS A 15 -2.97 4.41 -6.53
C LYS A 15 -1.92 3.69 -7.37
N HIS A 16 -0.68 4.19 -7.38
CA HIS A 16 0.43 3.53 -8.08
C HIS A 16 0.73 2.15 -7.50
N LEU A 17 0.71 2.02 -6.17
CA LEU A 17 0.93 0.76 -5.49
C LEU A 17 -0.11 -0.29 -5.88
N ILE A 18 -1.40 0.05 -5.86
CA ILE A 18 -2.48 -0.86 -6.28
C ILE A 18 -2.27 -1.26 -7.75
N GLY A 19 -1.93 -0.31 -8.62
CA GLY A 19 -1.66 -0.59 -10.03
C GLY A 19 -0.48 -1.57 -10.24
N TRP A 20 0.62 -1.39 -9.51
CA TRP A 20 1.74 -2.34 -9.56
C TRP A 20 1.36 -3.73 -9.08
N MET A 21 0.53 -3.83 -8.05
CA MET A 21 0.05 -5.11 -7.53
C MET A 21 -0.88 -5.81 -8.53
N GLN A 22 -1.79 -5.05 -9.16
CA GLN A 22 -2.65 -5.56 -10.23
C GLN A 22 -1.84 -6.04 -11.44
N MET A 23 -0.73 -5.37 -11.76
CA MET A 23 0.14 -5.78 -12.87
C MET A 23 0.92 -7.07 -12.56
N VAL A 24 1.44 -7.22 -11.34
CA VAL A 24 2.21 -8.40 -10.92
C VAL A 24 1.31 -9.63 -10.73
N MET A 25 0.12 -9.46 -10.15
CA MET A 25 -0.76 -10.59 -9.81
C MET A 25 -1.89 -10.84 -10.82
N GLY A 26 -2.23 -9.83 -11.63
CA GLY A 26 -3.50 -9.76 -12.35
C GLY A 26 -4.58 -9.06 -11.52
N GLU A 27 -5.36 -8.19 -12.17
CA GLU A 27 -6.45 -7.45 -11.53
C GLU A 27 -7.53 -8.37 -10.96
N GLU A 28 -7.94 -9.40 -11.71
CA GLU A 28 -8.96 -10.35 -11.27
C GLU A 28 -8.52 -11.18 -10.06
N GLU A 29 -7.25 -11.61 -10.00
CA GLU A 29 -6.71 -12.37 -8.88
C GLU A 29 -6.63 -11.50 -7.60
N LEU A 30 -6.24 -10.23 -7.74
CA LEU A 30 -6.21 -9.30 -6.61
C LEU A 30 -7.62 -9.10 -6.03
N GLU A 31 -8.59 -8.82 -6.89
CA GLU A 31 -10.00 -8.64 -6.49
C GLU A 31 -10.58 -9.92 -5.87
N HIS A 32 -10.31 -11.10 -6.45
CA HIS A 32 -10.74 -12.39 -5.92
C HIS A 32 -10.18 -12.65 -4.51
N ARG A 33 -8.91 -12.31 -4.28
CA ARG A 33 -8.29 -12.45 -2.96
C ARG A 33 -8.89 -11.50 -1.94
N ILE A 34 -9.12 -10.24 -2.32
CA ILE A 34 -9.78 -9.25 -1.46
C ILE A 34 -11.18 -9.72 -1.06
N HIS A 35 -11.94 -10.29 -2.00
CA HIS A 35 -13.25 -10.87 -1.74
C HIS A 35 -13.19 -12.08 -0.80
N SER A 36 -12.16 -12.93 -0.96
CA SER A 36 -11.98 -14.16 -0.19
C SER A 36 -11.44 -13.95 1.22
N LEU A 37 -11.06 -12.72 1.60
CA LEU A 37 -10.52 -12.46 2.93
C LEU A 37 -11.59 -12.67 4.00
N PRO A 38 -11.32 -13.49 5.03
CA PRO A 38 -12.25 -13.66 6.13
C PRO A 38 -12.44 -12.34 6.87
N PRO A 39 -13.61 -12.11 7.50
CA PRO A 39 -13.81 -10.97 8.38
C PRO A 39 -12.74 -10.95 9.47
N ALA A 40 -12.00 -9.84 9.59
CA ALA A 40 -10.97 -9.66 10.61
C ALA A 40 -11.33 -8.47 11.51
N CYS A 41 -11.08 -8.60 12.82
CA CYS A 41 -11.36 -7.54 13.78
C CYS A 41 -10.58 -6.27 13.42
N GLY A 42 -11.27 -5.13 13.30
CA GLY A 42 -10.64 -3.85 12.96
C GLY A 42 -10.26 -3.67 11.49
N VAL A 43 -10.76 -4.53 10.59
CA VAL A 43 -10.57 -4.42 9.14
C VAL A 43 -11.93 -4.46 8.45
N GLN A 44 -12.20 -3.47 7.59
CA GLN A 44 -13.40 -3.45 6.76
C GLN A 44 -13.33 -4.58 5.73
N HIS A 45 -14.41 -5.36 5.63
CA HIS A 45 -14.53 -6.40 4.62
C HIS A 45 -15.08 -5.81 3.31
N PHE A 46 -14.33 -5.95 2.22
CA PHE A 46 -14.66 -5.39 0.91
C PHE A 46 -15.37 -6.44 0.04
N LYS A 47 -16.66 -6.66 0.30
CA LYS A 47 -17.48 -7.66 -0.43
C LYS A 47 -17.52 -7.45 -1.94
N ASN A 48 -17.36 -6.21 -2.42
CA ASN A 48 -17.37 -5.88 -3.84
C ASN A 48 -15.96 -5.52 -4.36
N GLY A 49 -14.92 -5.91 -3.64
CA GLY A 49 -13.54 -5.55 -3.95
C GLY A 49 -13.20 -4.09 -3.71
N ILE A 50 -12.00 -3.67 -4.12
CA ILE A 50 -11.54 -2.28 -3.97
C ILE A 50 -11.86 -1.45 -5.20
N SER A 51 -12.05 -2.08 -6.37
CA SER A 51 -12.43 -1.43 -7.62
C SER A 51 -13.81 -0.77 -7.57
N ALA A 52 -14.70 -1.24 -6.70
CA ALA A 52 -16.03 -0.66 -6.50
C ALA A 52 -16.03 0.67 -5.71
N LEU A 53 -14.90 1.08 -5.14
CA LEU A 53 -14.79 2.31 -4.34
C LEU A 53 -14.57 3.52 -5.25
N ALA A 54 -15.66 4.15 -5.69
CA ALA A 54 -15.61 5.36 -6.52
C ALA A 54 -14.87 6.54 -5.86
N GLN A 55 -14.87 6.60 -4.52
CA GLN A 55 -14.07 7.53 -3.73
C GLN A 55 -13.54 6.82 -2.48
N VAL A 56 -12.23 6.62 -2.40
CA VAL A 56 -11.61 6.00 -1.22
C VAL A 56 -11.37 7.07 -0.15
N THR A 57 -12.13 7.01 0.94
CA THR A 57 -11.97 7.85 2.13
C THR A 57 -10.67 7.52 2.87
N GLY A 58 -10.21 8.44 3.73
CA GLY A 58 -8.98 8.22 4.52
C GLY A 58 -9.02 6.98 5.42
N MET A 59 -10.20 6.60 5.94
CA MET A 59 -10.37 5.37 6.72
C MET A 59 -10.30 4.12 5.83
N GLU A 60 -10.99 4.13 4.68
CA GLU A 60 -10.93 3.01 3.74
C GLU A 60 -9.51 2.75 3.25
N ARG A 61 -8.72 3.79 3.01
CA ARG A 61 -7.31 3.61 2.62
C ARG A 61 -6.50 2.89 3.69
N LYS A 62 -6.69 3.20 4.98
CA LYS A 62 -6.02 2.48 6.07
C LYS A 62 -6.42 1.01 6.10
N HIS A 63 -7.68 0.70 5.83
CA HIS A 63 -8.15 -0.68 5.73
C HIS A 63 -7.57 -1.40 4.50
N ILE A 64 -7.53 -0.74 3.35
CA ILE A 64 -6.92 -1.24 2.10
C ILE A 64 -5.45 -1.55 2.33
N THR A 65 -4.68 -0.62 2.91
CA THR A 65 -3.26 -0.83 3.25
C THR A 65 -3.04 -2.09 4.10
N ARG A 66 -3.93 -2.37 5.06
CA ARG A 66 -3.83 -3.53 5.96
C ARG A 66 -4.11 -4.86 5.25
N ILE A 67 -5.04 -4.88 4.30
CA ILE A 67 -5.39 -6.11 3.57
C ILE A 67 -4.47 -6.37 2.38
N LEU A 68 -3.96 -5.32 1.73
CA LEU A 68 -3.19 -5.41 0.49
C LEU A 68 -1.98 -6.35 0.64
N LEU A 69 -1.28 -6.27 1.77
CA LEU A 69 -0.12 -7.12 2.05
C LEU A 69 -0.51 -8.60 2.21
N SER A 70 -1.65 -8.88 2.83
CA SER A 70 -2.16 -10.25 2.98
C SER A 70 -2.51 -10.88 1.63
N CYS A 71 -2.98 -10.07 0.67
CA CYS A 71 -3.29 -10.52 -0.68
C CYS A 71 -2.03 -10.93 -1.46
N LEU A 72 -0.85 -10.38 -1.15
CA LEU A 72 0.39 -10.71 -1.87
C LEU A 72 1.01 -12.04 -1.45
N VAL A 73 0.72 -12.51 -0.24
CA VAL A 73 1.36 -13.70 0.34
C VAL A 73 1.08 -14.93 -0.54
N GLY A 74 2.16 -15.61 -0.94
CA GLY A 74 2.09 -16.82 -1.77
C GLY A 74 1.88 -16.60 -3.27
N LYS A 75 1.84 -15.34 -3.74
CA LYS A 75 1.76 -15.00 -5.17
C LYS A 75 2.91 -14.11 -5.64
N VAL A 76 3.37 -13.21 -4.77
CA VAL A 76 4.46 -12.28 -5.08
C VAL A 76 5.72 -12.71 -4.34
N GLU A 77 6.87 -12.55 -4.99
CA GLU A 77 8.16 -12.77 -4.33
C GLU A 77 8.31 -11.90 -3.09
N LEU A 78 9.07 -12.38 -2.11
CA LEU A 78 9.32 -11.65 -0.87
C LEU A 78 9.84 -10.22 -1.11
N LYS A 79 10.63 -10.02 -2.18
CA LYS A 79 11.15 -8.69 -2.58
C LYS A 79 10.03 -7.69 -2.89
N GLY A 80 9.00 -8.11 -3.63
CA GLY A 80 7.85 -7.28 -3.94
C GLY A 80 7.00 -6.98 -2.72
N ILE A 81 6.84 -7.97 -1.83
CA ILE A 81 6.14 -7.78 -0.54
C ILE A 81 6.88 -6.74 0.31
N ILE A 82 8.20 -6.83 0.41
CA ILE A 82 9.03 -5.86 1.14
C ILE A 82 8.88 -4.46 0.53
N ALA A 83 8.95 -4.33 -0.79
CA ALA A 83 8.79 -3.05 -1.46
C ALA A 83 7.41 -2.41 -1.22
N CYS A 84 6.33 -3.20 -1.22
CA CYS A 84 5.00 -2.72 -0.85
C CYS A 84 4.95 -2.31 0.63
N TRP A 85 5.45 -3.16 1.52
CA TRP A 85 5.44 -2.95 2.96
C TRP A 85 6.14 -1.65 3.34
N THR A 86 7.35 -1.42 2.82
CA THR A 86 8.16 -0.27 3.21
C THR A 86 7.57 1.05 2.71
N LEU A 87 6.94 1.04 1.52
CA LEU A 87 6.24 2.21 0.99
C LEU A 87 5.01 2.57 1.85
N LEU A 88 4.25 1.55 2.26
CA LEU A 88 3.08 1.72 3.13
C LEU A 88 3.48 2.23 4.52
N ASN A 89 4.57 1.71 5.08
CA ASN A 89 5.15 2.18 6.34
C ASN A 89 5.65 3.61 6.25
N PHE A 90 6.39 3.96 5.19
CA PHE A 90 6.85 5.32 4.95
C PHE A 90 5.70 6.32 4.96
N ILE A 91 4.63 6.02 4.20
CA ILE A 91 3.42 6.83 4.18
C ILE A 91 2.80 6.95 5.57
N HIS A 92 2.70 5.83 6.29
CA HIS A 92 2.08 5.82 7.62
C HIS A 92 2.84 6.72 8.60
N LEU A 93 4.17 6.61 8.60
CA LEU A 93 5.05 7.47 9.41
C LEU A 93 4.91 8.93 9.00
N ALA A 94 4.90 9.24 7.70
CA ALA A 94 4.85 10.61 7.22
C ALA A 94 3.55 11.35 7.60
N GLN A 95 2.50 10.63 8.02
CA GLN A 95 1.25 11.18 8.57
C GLN A 95 1.32 11.58 10.04
N TYR A 96 2.46 11.38 10.71
CA TYR A 96 2.61 11.80 12.09
C TYR A 96 2.57 13.34 12.17
N PRO A 97 1.91 13.90 13.19
CA PRO A 97 1.75 15.36 13.30
C PRO A 97 3.09 16.08 13.51
N SER A 98 4.09 15.38 14.03
CA SER A 98 5.45 15.85 14.24
C SER A 98 6.41 14.68 14.25
N HIS A 99 7.67 14.96 13.95
CA HIS A 99 8.75 13.99 13.97
C HIS A 99 9.87 14.42 14.91
N ASP A 100 10.44 13.43 15.60
CA ASP A 100 11.72 13.50 16.30
C ASP A 100 12.82 12.85 15.45
N GLU A 101 14.07 12.87 15.93
CA GLU A 101 15.21 12.27 15.23
C GLU A 101 15.01 10.77 14.96
N GLU A 102 14.34 10.07 15.87
CA GLU A 102 14.07 8.64 15.76
C GLU A 102 13.08 8.33 14.63
N THR A 103 11.94 9.02 14.61
CA THR A 103 10.92 8.83 13.56
C THR A 103 11.36 9.34 12.19
N LEU A 104 12.22 10.36 12.14
CA LEU A 104 12.93 10.73 10.90
C LEU A 104 13.89 9.62 10.44
N GLY A 105 14.59 8.97 11.38
CA GLY A 105 15.41 7.79 11.12
C GLY A 105 14.59 6.64 10.53
N TYR A 106 13.39 6.38 11.05
CA TYR A 106 12.48 5.38 10.51
C TYR A 106 12.01 5.70 9.09
N LEU A 107 11.60 6.95 8.83
CA LEU A 107 11.24 7.39 7.48
C LEU A 107 12.38 7.15 6.49
N LYS A 108 13.61 7.52 6.86
CA LYS A 108 14.79 7.32 6.01
C LYS A 108 15.04 5.83 5.75
N SER A 109 14.98 4.99 6.78
CA SER A 109 15.17 3.55 6.65
C SER A 109 14.13 2.89 5.73
N GLU A 110 12.86 3.28 5.86
CA GLU A 110 11.79 2.76 5.00
C GLU A 110 11.99 3.19 3.54
N LEU A 111 12.43 4.44 3.31
CA LEU A 111 12.72 4.95 1.97
C LEU A 111 13.93 4.26 1.35
N ASP A 112 15.02 4.06 2.10
CA ASP A 112 16.23 3.36 1.65
C ASP A 112 15.91 1.90 1.30
N THR A 113 15.09 1.25 2.13
CA THR A 113 14.63 -0.12 1.87
C THR A 113 13.75 -0.18 0.62
N TRP A 114 12.83 0.79 0.45
CA TRP A 114 12.06 0.87 -0.79
C TRP A 114 12.96 1.03 -2.02
N HIS A 115 13.96 1.91 -1.98
CA HIS A 115 14.90 2.09 -3.10
C HIS A 115 15.68 0.82 -3.45
N LYS A 116 15.99 -0.02 -2.46
CA LYS A 116 16.66 -1.31 -2.66
C LYS A 116 15.77 -2.33 -3.36
N TYR A 117 14.47 -2.38 -3.04
CA TYR A 117 13.56 -3.41 -3.53
C TYR A 117 12.62 -2.96 -4.66
N ARG A 118 12.53 -1.64 -4.96
CA ARG A 118 11.68 -1.11 -6.05
C ARG A 118 12.00 -1.69 -7.42
N LEU A 119 13.24 -2.17 -7.63
CA LEU A 119 13.65 -2.81 -8.88
C LEU A 119 12.82 -4.06 -9.20
N PHE A 120 12.20 -4.69 -8.20
CA PHE A 120 11.23 -5.76 -8.42
C PHE A 120 10.12 -5.31 -9.38
N PHE A 121 9.53 -4.13 -9.15
CA PHE A 121 8.48 -3.60 -10.02
C PHE A 121 9.01 -3.17 -11.38
N LEU A 122 10.28 -2.75 -11.48
CA LEU A 122 10.90 -2.33 -12.75
C LEU A 122 11.36 -3.52 -13.61
N GLN A 123 11.72 -4.67 -13.02
CA GLN A 123 12.16 -5.85 -13.75
C GLN A 123 11.00 -6.65 -14.36
N ASP A 124 9.83 -6.65 -13.73
CA ASP A 124 8.61 -7.28 -14.26
C ASP A 124 7.82 -6.37 -15.25
N GLY A 125 8.45 -5.28 -15.74
CA GLY A 125 7.94 -4.48 -16.86
C GLY A 125 7.23 -3.18 -16.50
N VAL A 126 7.76 -2.41 -15.54
CA VAL A 126 7.45 -0.98 -15.36
C VAL A 126 8.49 -0.11 -16.07
#